data_AF-A0A8I6AUB0-F1
#
_entry.id   AF-A0A8I6AUB0-F1
#
_cell.length_a   1.000
_cell.length_b   1.000
_cell.length_c   1.000
_cell.angle_alpha   90.00
_cell.angle_beta   90.00
_cell.angle_gamma   90.00
#
_symmetry.space_group_name_H-M   'P 1'
#
loop_
_entity.id
_entity.type
_entity.pdbx_description
1 polymer ?
#
loop_
_entity_poly.entity_id
_entity_poly.type
_entity_poly.pdbx_seq_one_letter_code
_entity_poly.pdbx_strand_id
1 'polypeptide(L)'
;MPKDGEYFVEYDGANTFYILKTDYDRYVMFHLVNFKNGETFQVMVLYSRTKDLSSDVKEKFAKLCEAHGITRDNIIDLTKTDCCLQA
;
A
#
# COMPACT_ATOMS: atom_id res chain seq x y z
N MET A 1 -7.21 21.95 -5.42
CA MET A 1 -6.32 21.87 -4.26
C MET A 1 -6.36 20.43 -3.76
N PRO A 2 -5.23 19.74 -3.57
CA PRO A 2 -5.21 18.42 -2.94
C PRO A 2 -5.87 18.51 -1.56
N LYS A 3 -6.57 17.45 -1.15
CA LYS A 3 -7.07 17.35 0.24
C LYS A 3 -5.87 17.24 1.19
N ASP A 4 -6.09 17.53 2.48
CA ASP A 4 -5.04 17.40 3.48
C ASP A 4 -4.46 15.97 3.47
N GLY A 5 -3.13 15.86 3.37
CA GLY A 5 -2.41 14.60 3.27
C GLY A 5 -2.59 13.81 1.95
N GLU A 6 -3.27 14.36 0.94
CA GLU A 6 -3.42 13.76 -0.38
C GLU A 6 -2.23 14.08 -1.28
N TYR A 7 -1.72 13.05 -1.94
CA TYR A 7 -0.71 13.16 -2.98
C TYR A 7 -1.26 12.67 -4.31
N PHE A 8 -0.72 13.23 -5.40
CA PHE A 8 -1.11 12.87 -6.76
C PHE A 8 0.11 12.45 -7.58
N VAL A 9 -0.05 11.43 -8.42
CA VAL A 9 0.97 11.00 -9.38
C VAL A 9 0.34 10.40 -10.64
N GLU A 10 0.88 10.77 -11.81
CA GLU A 10 0.53 10.11 -13.07
C GLU A 10 1.45 8.92 -13.32
N TYR A 11 0.90 7.72 -13.19
CA TYR A 11 1.58 6.46 -13.47
C TYR A 11 0.53 5.41 -13.80
N ASP A 12 0.52 4.93 -15.04
CA ASP A 12 -0.53 4.06 -15.56
C ASP A 12 -1.96 4.55 -15.24
N GLY A 13 -2.23 5.84 -15.48
CA GLY A 13 -3.47 6.52 -15.07
C GLY A 13 -3.21 7.56 -13.98
N ALA A 14 -4.31 8.15 -13.48
CA ALA A 14 -4.28 9.20 -12.47
C ALA A 14 -4.39 8.56 -11.09
N ASN A 15 -3.38 8.75 -10.23
CA ASN A 15 -3.35 8.14 -8.90
C ASN A 15 -3.46 9.22 -7.83
N THR A 16 -4.37 9.02 -6.88
CA THR A 16 -4.41 9.77 -5.63
C THR A 16 -4.10 8.82 -4.47
N PHE A 17 -3.22 9.23 -3.55
CA PHE A 17 -2.85 8.37 -2.43
C PHE A 17 -2.62 9.15 -1.14
N TYR A 18 -2.75 8.42 -0.03
CA TYR A 18 -2.62 8.93 1.34
C TYR A 18 -1.76 7.99 2.18
N ILE A 19 -1.14 8.53 3.22
CA ILE A 19 -0.53 7.74 4.29
C ILE A 19 -1.63 7.41 5.30
N LEU A 20 -1.98 6.13 5.44
CA LEU A 20 -2.97 5.69 6.43
C LEU A 20 -2.38 5.60 7.83
N LYS A 21 -1.17 5.04 7.93
CA LYS A 21 -0.52 4.80 9.22
C LYS A 21 0.98 4.66 9.05
N THR A 22 1.74 5.20 9.99
CA THR A 22 3.18 5.04 10.05
C THR A 22 3.63 5.18 11.49
N ASP A 23 4.71 4.50 11.85
CA ASP A 23 5.48 4.82 13.06
C ASP A 23 6.85 5.43 12.74
N TYR A 24 7.07 5.77 11.47
CA TYR A 24 8.27 6.38 10.87
C TYR A 24 9.53 5.50 10.90
N ASP A 25 9.76 4.80 12.01
CA ASP A 25 10.95 4.02 12.31
C ASP A 25 10.89 2.59 11.77
N ARG A 26 9.71 2.00 11.61
CA ARG A 26 9.57 0.59 11.21
C ARG A 26 8.74 0.41 9.96
N TYR A 27 7.59 1.07 9.86
CA TYR A 27 6.66 0.84 8.75
C TYR A 27 5.87 2.09 8.34
N VAL A 28 5.37 2.05 7.10
CA VAL A 28 4.36 2.96 6.58
C VAL A 28 3.35 2.18 5.74
N MET A 29 2.07 2.52 5.87
CA MET A 29 0.95 1.95 5.13
C MET A 29 0.32 3.03 4.25
N PHE A 30 0.25 2.77 2.96
CA PHE A 30 -0.38 3.65 1.98
C PHE A 30 -1.72 3.09 1.51
N HIS A 31 -2.63 3.99 1.14
CA HIS A 31 -3.80 3.69 0.33
C HIS A 31 -3.80 4.58 -0.90
N LEU A 32 -3.95 3.95 -2.05
CA LEU A 32 -3.94 4.57 -3.37
C LEU A 32 -5.21 4.16 -4.10
N VAL A 33 -5.77 5.11 -4.84
CA VAL A 33 -6.84 4.89 -5.80
C VAL A 33 -6.34 5.34 -7.17
N ASN A 34 -6.39 4.43 -8.14
CA ASN A 34 -6.05 4.70 -9.54
C ASN A 34 -7.33 4.90 -10.34
N PHE A 35 -7.34 5.91 -11.20
CA PHE A 35 -8.40 6.19 -12.17
C PHE A 35 -7.83 6.11 -13.57
N LYS A 36 -8.36 5.21 -14.39
CA LYS A 36 -7.89 4.99 -15.77
C LYS A 36 -9.06 4.53 -16.64
N ASN A 37 -9.28 5.21 -17.77
CA ASN A 37 -10.30 4.84 -18.77
C ASN A 37 -11.72 4.63 -18.19
N GLY A 38 -12.09 5.39 -17.15
CA GLY A 38 -13.38 5.25 -16.48
C GLY A 38 -13.46 4.09 -15.47
N GLU A 39 -12.40 3.29 -15.35
CA GLU A 39 -12.26 2.26 -14.34
C GLU A 39 -11.49 2.78 -13.12
N THR A 40 -11.66 2.11 -12.00
CA THR A 40 -11.01 2.45 -10.74
C THR A 40 -10.60 1.19 -9.99
N PHE A 41 -9.38 1.17 -9.47
CA PHE A 41 -8.93 0.14 -8.55
C PHE A 41 -8.15 0.75 -7.39
N GLN A 42 -8.00 -0.03 -6.33
CA GLN A 42 -7.32 0.38 -5.11
C GLN A 42 -6.02 -0.41 -4.95
N VAL A 43 -4.98 0.24 -4.46
CA VAL A 43 -3.73 -0.40 -4.04
C VAL A 43 -3.44 0.00 -2.60
N MET A 44 -3.16 -0.99 -1.77
CA MET A 44 -2.64 -0.77 -0.43
C MET A 44 -1.25 -1.37 -0.32
N VAL A 45 -0.33 -0.62 0.28
CA VAL A 45 1.09 -1.00 0.34
C VAL A 45 1.60 -0.86 1.76
N LEU A 46 2.28 -1.89 2.26
CA LEU A 46 3.04 -1.88 3.50
C LEU A 46 4.54 -1.86 3.16
N TYR A 47 5.22 -0.75 3.46
CA TYR A 47 6.68 -0.68 3.39
C TYR A 47 7.29 -0.76 4.78
N SER A 48 8.50 -1.30 4.85
CA SER A 48 9.29 -1.45 6.05
C SER A 48 10.68 -0.87 5.91
N ARG A 49 11.29 -0.49 7.04
CA ARG A 49 12.71 -0.07 7.08
C ARG A 49 13.69 -1.26 7.03
N THR A 50 13.20 -2.47 7.30
CA THR A 50 13.91 -3.75 7.20
C THR A 50 13.38 -4.59 6.03
N LYS A 51 14.06 -5.68 5.66
CA LYS A 51 13.62 -6.61 4.60
C LYS A 51 12.31 -7.34 4.91
N ASP A 52 11.96 -7.48 6.18
CA ASP A 52 10.72 -8.11 6.62
C ASP A 52 10.22 -7.47 7.93
N LEU A 53 8.96 -7.73 8.26
CA LEU A 53 8.26 -7.29 9.46
C LEU A 53 7.68 -8.48 10.24
N SER A 54 7.45 -8.28 11.53
CA SER A 54 6.74 -9.25 12.37
C SER A 54 5.33 -9.55 11.83
N SER A 55 4.85 -10.77 12.05
CA SER A 55 3.48 -11.21 11.73
C SER A 55 2.41 -10.26 12.25
N ASP A 56 2.60 -9.66 13.42
CA ASP A 56 1.64 -8.75 14.05
C ASP A 56 1.39 -7.48 13.22
N VAL A 57 2.43 -6.96 12.56
CA VAL A 57 2.30 -5.78 11.68
C VAL A 57 1.66 -6.18 10.37
N LYS A 58 2.05 -7.33 9.80
CA LYS A 58 1.42 -7.88 8.59
C LYS A 58 -0.08 -8.14 8.80
N GLU A 59 -0.47 -8.67 9.95
CA GLU A 59 -1.88 -8.92 10.28
C GLU A 59 -2.67 -7.62 10.49
N LYS A 60 -2.06 -6.59 11.09
CA LYS A 60 -2.67 -5.25 11.16
C LYS A 60 -2.91 -4.66 9.77
N PHE A 61 -1.97 -4.84 8.85
CA PHE A 61 -2.13 -4.42 7.46
C PHE A 61 -3.23 -5.22 6.76
N ALA A 62 -3.27 -6.55 6.92
CA ALA A 62 -4.30 -7.40 6.33
C ALA A 62 -5.71 -6.98 6.77
N LYS A 63 -5.93 -6.73 8.07
CA LYS A 63 -7.20 -6.21 8.59
C LYS A 63 -7.55 -4.83 8.04
N LEU A 64 -6.56 -3.99 7.78
CA LEU A 64 -6.78 -2.67 7.19
C LEU A 64 -7.18 -2.79 5.70
N CYS A 65 -6.59 -3.73 4.97
CA CYS A 65 -7.01 -4.09 3.61
C CYS A 65 -8.46 -4.60 3.58
N GLU A 66 -8.82 -5.51 4.48
CA GLU A 66 -10.20 -6.03 4.61
C GLU A 66 -11.20 -4.90 4.89
N ALA A 67 -10.84 -3.92 5.72
CA ALA A 67 -11.66 -2.74 6.00
C ALA A 67 -11.87 -1.82 4.77
N HIS A 68 -11.01 -1.91 3.75
CA HIS A 68 -11.15 -1.21 2.47
C HIS A 68 -11.74 -2.10 1.36
N GLY A 69 -12.24 -3.29 1.71
CA GLY A 69 -12.86 -4.23 0.77
C GLY A 69 -11.87 -5.08 -0.02
N ILE A 70 -10.58 -5.08 0.34
CA ILE A 70 -9.56 -5.93 -0.28
C ILE A 70 -9.49 -7.25 0.51
N THR A 71 -9.94 -8.34 -0.11
CA THR A 71 -9.90 -9.68 0.48
C THR A 71 -8.48 -10.22 0.59
N ARG A 72 -8.25 -11.16 1.53
CA ARG A 72 -6.91 -11.74 1.77
C ARG A 72 -6.29 -12.42 0.57
N ASP A 73 -7.10 -13.00 -0.31
CA ASP A 73 -6.62 -13.64 -1.55
C ASP A 73 -5.96 -12.64 -2.51
N ASN A 74 -6.26 -11.34 -2.36
CA ASN A 74 -5.66 -10.26 -3.12
C ASN A 74 -4.46 -9.60 -2.42
N ILE A 75 -3.99 -10.15 -1.29
CA ILE A 75 -2.82 -9.65 -0.56
C ILE A 75 -1.61 -10.55 -0.85
N ILE A 76 -0.55 -9.95 -1.38
CA ILE A 76 0.68 -10.65 -1.76
C ILE A 76 1.81 -10.27 -0.79
N ASP A 77 2.46 -11.28 -0.19
CA ASP A 77 3.65 -11.09 0.66
C ASP A 77 4.92 -11.08 -0.20
N LEU A 78 5.38 -9.88 -0.56
CA LEU A 78 6.53 -9.70 -1.44
C LEU A 78 7.84 -10.21 -0.83
N THR A 79 7.93 -10.43 0.48
CA THR A 79 9.16 -11.01 1.08
C THR A 79 9.43 -12.45 0.64
N LYS A 80 8.44 -13.07 -0.03
CA LYS A 80 8.51 -14.42 -0.60
C LYS A 80 8.70 -14.41 -2.12
N THR A 81 8.93 -13.25 -2.73
CA THR A 81 9.15 -13.08 -4.18
C THR A 81 10.51 -12.43 -4.44
N ASP A 82 10.99 -12.48 -5.70
CA ASP A 82 12.15 -11.70 -6.09
C ASP A 82 11.79 -10.20 -6.07
N CYS A 83 12.41 -9.47 -5.15
CA CYS A 83 12.25 -8.03 -4.99
C CYS A 83 13.44 -7.24 -5.55
N CYS A 84 14.27 -7.86 -6.40
CA CYS A 84 15.45 -7.23 -6.99
C CYS A 84 16.41 -6.65 -5.93
N LEU A 85 16.56 -7.33 -4.78
CA LEU A 85 17.37 -6.85 -3.64
C LEU A 85 18.89 -6.75 -3.92
N GLN A 86 19.33 -7.23 -5.09
CA GLN A 86 20.74 -7.23 -5.53
C GLN A 86 20.94 -6.44 -6.84
N ALA A 87 19.94 -5.68 -7.29
CA ALA A 87 20.00 -4.92 -8.54
C ALA A 87 21.04 -3.79 -8.52
#